data_AF-A0A9Q0PR08-F1
#
_entry.id   AF-A0A9Q0PR08-F1
#
_cell.length_a   1.000
_cell.length_b   1.000
_cell.length_c   1.000
_cell.angle_alpha   90.00
_cell.angle_beta   90.00
_cell.angle_gamma   90.00
#
_symmetry.space_group_name_H-M   'P 1'
#
loop_
_entity.id
_entity.type
_entity.pdbx_description
1 polymer ?
#
loop_
_entity_poly.entity_id
_entity_poly.type
_entity_poly.pdbx_seq_one_letter_code
_entity_poly.pdbx_strand_id
1 'polypeptide(L)'
;MSRHVYALSLLVLLAINTLSAVDYTVTNRATGTAGGARFNTDIGVDYSKQTLASATDFIWRTFQQTNAADRKDIQTVSLFIDVMGGVAYAVNNEIHVSDSYIGEAIQAM
;
A
#
# COMPACT_ATOMS: atom_id res chain seq x y z
N MET A 1 -45.14 12.17 8.69
CA MET A 1 -44.09 12.42 7.68
C MET A 1 -42.76 12.84 8.31
N SER A 2 -42.72 13.81 9.21
CA SER A 2 -41.46 14.35 9.79
C SER A 2 -40.61 13.34 10.59
N ARG A 3 -41.18 12.45 11.42
CA ARG A 3 -40.43 11.41 12.16
C ARG A 3 -39.69 10.40 11.28
N HIS A 4 -40.27 10.02 10.13
CA HIS A 4 -39.63 9.10 9.20
C HIS A 4 -38.46 9.77 8.48
N VAL A 5 -38.59 11.05 8.14
CA VAL A 5 -37.49 11.83 7.54
C VAL A 5 -36.30 11.92 8.51
N TYR A 6 -36.53 12.20 9.80
CA TYR A 6 -35.43 12.21 10.79
C TYR A 6 -34.80 10.83 11.01
N ALA A 7 -35.60 9.76 11.02
CA ALA A 7 -35.08 8.39 11.15
C ALA A 7 -34.23 7.97 9.94
N LEU A 8 -34.66 8.30 8.73
CA LEU A 8 -33.88 8.10 7.50
C LEU A 8 -32.61 8.95 7.48
N SER A 9 -32.68 10.19 7.95
CA SER A 9 -31.51 11.08 8.06
C SER A 9 -30.44 10.52 8.99
N LEU A 10 -30.85 9.96 10.13
CA LEU A 10 -29.95 9.33 11.09
C LEU A 10 -29.32 8.06 10.52
N LEU A 11 -30.10 7.25 9.79
CA LEU A 11 -29.62 6.04 9.12
C LEU A 11 -28.55 6.34 8.05
N VAL A 12 -28.72 7.45 7.30
CA VAL A 12 -27.73 7.90 6.32
C VAL A 12 -26.45 8.38 7.00
N LEU A 13 -26.53 9.11 8.13
CA LEU A 13 -25.35 9.52 8.89
C LEU A 13 -24.56 8.33 9.45
N LEU A 14 -25.23 7.27 9.93
CA LEU A 14 -24.57 6.03 10.37
C LEU A 14 -23.93 5.25 9.21
N ALA A 15 -24.36 5.46 7.97
CA ALA A 15 -23.83 4.77 6.79
C ALA A 15 -22.60 5.45 6.17
N ILE A 16 -22.26 6.68 6.59
CA ILE A 16 -21.03 7.36 6.18
C ILE A 16 -19.86 6.76 6.98
N ASN A 17 -19.54 5.51 6.68
CA ASN A 17 -18.21 5.01 6.96
C ASN A 17 -17.30 5.70 5.95
N THR A 18 -16.48 6.64 6.40
CA THR A 18 -15.42 7.20 5.57
C THR A 18 -14.53 6.04 5.14
N LEU A 19 -14.72 5.55 3.90
CA LEU A 19 -13.75 4.73 3.21
C LEU A 19 -12.54 5.63 2.92
N SER A 20 -11.72 5.87 3.94
CA SER A 20 -10.38 6.40 3.71
C SER A 20 -9.59 5.25 3.08
N ALA A 21 -9.55 5.25 1.75
CA ALA A 21 -8.65 4.39 1.02
C ALA A 21 -7.21 4.81 1.38
N VAL A 22 -6.35 3.83 1.64
CA VAL A 22 -4.92 4.10 1.84
C VAL A 22 -4.33 4.51 0.50
N ASP A 23 -3.63 5.65 0.47
CA ASP A 23 -2.88 6.09 -0.70
C ASP A 23 -1.55 5.33 -0.77
N TYR A 24 -1.16 4.92 -1.97
CA TYR A 24 0.11 4.21 -2.20
C TYR A 24 1.03 5.04 -3.09
N THR A 25 2.22 5.34 -2.59
CA THR A 25 3.29 5.97 -3.36
C THR A 25 4.41 4.98 -3.62
N VAL A 26 5.05 5.10 -4.79
CA VAL A 26 6.16 4.24 -5.17
C VAL A 26 7.20 5.13 -5.84
N THR A 27 8.43 5.10 -5.34
CA THR A 27 9.53 5.91 -5.85
C THR A 27 10.77 5.03 -6.04
N ASN A 28 11.29 5.01 -7.26
CA ASN A 28 12.59 4.40 -7.54
C ASN A 28 13.69 5.44 -7.32
N ARG A 29 14.45 5.31 -6.22
CA ARG A 29 15.62 6.16 -5.92
C ARG A 29 16.93 5.55 -6.44
N ALA A 30 16.90 4.33 -6.96
CA ALA A 30 18.04 3.59 -7.48
C ALA A 30 18.17 3.68 -9.01
N THR A 31 17.76 4.79 -9.64
CA THR A 31 17.67 4.92 -11.12
C THR A 31 18.98 4.70 -11.88
N GLY A 32 20.13 4.79 -11.21
CA GLY A 32 21.46 4.55 -11.78
C GLY A 32 21.99 3.13 -11.64
N THR A 33 21.21 2.19 -11.11
CA THR A 33 21.67 0.82 -10.85
C THR A 33 20.95 -0.22 -11.72
N ALA A 34 21.54 -1.41 -11.86
CA ALA A 34 20.91 -2.51 -12.58
C ALA A 34 19.56 -2.91 -11.94
N GLY A 35 19.48 -2.89 -10.61
CA GLY A 35 18.25 -3.14 -9.86
C GLY A 35 17.16 -2.11 -10.13
N GLY A 36 17.49 -0.81 -10.10
CA GLY A 36 16.53 0.24 -10.42
C GLY A 36 16.07 0.21 -11.88
N ALA A 37 16.97 -0.12 -12.83
CA ALA A 37 16.61 -0.30 -14.23
C ALA A 37 15.66 -1.49 -14.42
N ARG A 38 15.92 -2.60 -13.71
CA ARG A 38 15.05 -3.77 -13.73
C ARG A 38 13.70 -3.51 -13.08
N PHE A 39 13.65 -2.78 -11.97
CA PHE A 39 12.39 -2.35 -11.38
C PHE A 39 11.54 -1.58 -12.40
N ASN A 40 12.12 -0.65 -13.16
CA ASN A 40 11.36 0.13 -14.14
C ASN A 40 10.86 -0.72 -15.33
N THR A 41 11.62 -1.73 -15.74
CA THR A 41 11.31 -2.54 -16.93
C THR A 41 10.36 -3.70 -16.62
N ASP A 42 10.59 -4.39 -15.50
CA ASP A 42 9.97 -5.70 -15.23
C ASP A 42 8.85 -5.65 -14.17
N ILE A 43 8.91 -4.68 -13.25
CA ILE A 43 8.01 -4.61 -12.09
C ILE A 43 7.10 -3.40 -12.23
N GLY A 44 7.66 -2.19 -12.18
CA GLY A 44 6.96 -0.95 -12.40
C GLY A 44 6.16 -0.44 -11.20
N VAL A 45 5.80 0.84 -11.29
CA VAL A 45 5.05 1.57 -10.25
C VAL A 45 3.64 1.02 -10.10
N ASP A 46 2.94 0.76 -11.20
CA ASP A 46 1.52 0.38 -11.17
C ASP A 46 1.30 -1.00 -10.54
N TYR A 47 2.11 -1.98 -10.94
CA TYR A 47 2.07 -3.31 -10.32
C TYR A 47 2.40 -3.25 -8.83
N SER A 48 3.37 -2.41 -8.44
CA SER A 48 3.72 -2.22 -7.04
C SER A 48 2.56 -1.65 -6.23
N LYS A 49 1.86 -0.62 -6.75
CA LYS A 49 0.65 -0.08 -6.10
C LYS A 49 -0.47 -1.11 -6.00
N GLN A 50 -0.71 -1.87 -7.06
CA GLN A 50 -1.70 -2.96 -7.05
C GLN A 50 -1.38 -4.01 -5.99
N THR A 51 -0.10 -4.36 -5.86
CA THR A 51 0.39 -5.33 -4.87
C THR A 51 0.23 -4.81 -3.45
N LEU A 52 0.57 -3.54 -3.19
CA LEU A 52 0.37 -2.91 -1.88
C LEU A 52 -1.11 -2.84 -1.49
N ALA A 53 -1.99 -2.51 -2.43
CA ALA A 53 -3.43 -2.51 -2.22
C ALA A 53 -3.95 -3.92 -1.90
N SER A 54 -3.52 -4.92 -2.68
CA SER A 54 -3.92 -6.32 -2.49
C SER A 54 -3.44 -6.88 -1.15
N ALA A 55 -2.21 -6.54 -0.74
CA ALA A 55 -1.65 -6.93 0.55
C ALA A 55 -2.43 -6.29 1.72
N THR A 56 -2.80 -5.02 1.59
CA THR A 56 -3.62 -4.32 2.59
C THR A 56 -5.00 -4.97 2.74
N ASP A 57 -5.67 -5.27 1.62
CA ASP A 57 -6.95 -5.98 1.63
C ASP A 57 -6.82 -7.39 2.23
N PHE A 58 -5.73 -8.09 1.92
CA PHE A 58 -5.44 -9.41 2.48
C PHE A 58 -5.30 -9.34 4.01
N ILE A 59 -4.57 -8.35 4.53
CA ILE A 59 -4.41 -8.13 5.98
C ILE A 59 -5.77 -7.82 6.61
N TRP A 60 -6.51 -6.85 6.08
CA TRP A 60 -7.82 -6.48 6.63
C TRP A 60 -8.80 -7.66 6.66
N ARG A 61 -8.80 -8.52 5.63
CA ARG A 61 -9.63 -9.73 5.60
C ARG A 61 -9.15 -10.77 6.61
N THR A 62 -7.84 -11.03 6.66
CA THR A 62 -7.24 -12.02 7.56
C THR A 62 -7.53 -11.71 9.03
N PHE A 63 -7.43 -10.43 9.41
CA PHE A 63 -7.65 -9.97 10.78
C PHE A 63 -9.08 -9.46 11.03
N GLN A 64 -10.00 -9.63 10.08
CA GLN A 64 -11.40 -9.21 10.20
C GLN A 64 -11.59 -7.71 10.52
N GLN A 65 -10.70 -6.84 10.03
CA GLN A 65 -10.75 -5.38 10.19
C GLN A 65 -11.71 -4.74 9.17
N THR A 66 -12.97 -5.18 9.20
CA THR A 66 -13.99 -4.76 8.23
C THR A 66 -14.37 -3.30 8.41
N ASN A 67 -14.36 -2.78 9.64
CA ASN A 67 -14.63 -1.37 9.91
C ASN A 67 -13.36 -0.53 9.80
N ALA A 68 -13.49 0.71 9.33
CA ALA A 68 -12.36 1.64 9.25
C ALA A 68 -11.71 1.89 10.62
N ALA A 69 -12.50 1.90 11.69
CA ALA A 69 -12.03 2.09 13.07
C ALA A 69 -11.13 0.95 13.58
N ASP A 70 -11.21 -0.25 12.98
CA ASP A 70 -10.39 -1.39 13.37
C ASP A 70 -9.01 -1.38 12.68
N ARG A 71 -8.82 -0.50 11.70
CA ARG A 71 -7.62 -0.38 10.89
C ARG A 71 -6.67 0.63 11.53
N LYS A 72 -5.37 0.46 11.28
CA LYS A 72 -4.38 1.49 11.63
C LYS A 72 -4.73 2.79 10.90
N ASP A 73 -4.83 3.90 11.61
CA ASP A 73 -5.13 5.21 11.01
C ASP A 73 -3.90 5.77 10.28
N ILE A 74 -3.69 5.29 9.06
CA ILE A 74 -2.64 5.75 8.16
C ILE A 74 -3.24 6.08 6.80
N GLN A 75 -2.88 7.23 6.28
CA GLN A 75 -3.43 7.72 5.01
C GLN A 75 -2.54 7.33 3.83
N THR A 76 -1.25 7.06 4.07
CA THR A 76 -0.30 6.77 2.99
C THR A 76 0.70 5.69 3.39
N VAL A 77 0.95 4.76 2.45
CA VAL A 77 2.07 3.81 2.48
C VAL A 77 3.00 4.11 1.31
N SER A 78 4.30 4.21 1.58
CA SER A 78 5.30 4.57 0.56
C SER A 78 6.29 3.43 0.34
N LEU A 79 6.50 3.05 -0.92
CA LEU A 79 7.54 2.11 -1.33
C LEU A 79 8.71 2.84 -1.96
N PHE A 80 9.91 2.57 -1.48
CA PHE A 80 11.17 3.07 -2.02
C PHE A 80 12.03 1.92 -2.54
N ILE A 81 12.53 2.06 -3.76
CA ILE A 81 13.63 1.24 -4.26
C ILE A 81 14.92 2.01 -4.00
N ASP A 82 15.74 1.51 -3.08
CA ASP A 82 16.90 2.21 -2.55
C ASP A 82 18.20 1.47 -2.87
N VAL A 83 19.28 2.26 -3.00
CA VAL A 83 20.64 1.72 -3.02
C VAL A 83 21.04 1.38 -1.59
N MET A 84 20.93 0.11 -1.23
CA MET A 84 21.23 -0.37 0.11
C MET A 84 21.66 -1.83 0.13
N GLY A 85 22.28 -2.25 1.23
CA GLY A 85 22.55 -3.66 1.49
C GLY A 85 21.30 -4.40 2.00
N GLY A 86 21.38 -5.73 2.04
CA GLY A 86 20.27 -6.58 2.48
C GLY A 86 19.14 -6.66 1.46
N VAL A 87 17.96 -7.06 1.91
CA VAL A 87 16.79 -7.33 1.05
C VAL A 87 15.76 -6.21 1.13
N ALA A 88 15.19 -6.00 2.32
CA ALA A 88 14.18 -4.99 2.55
C ALA A 88 14.05 -4.69 4.06
N TYR A 89 13.51 -3.51 4.38
CA TYR A 89 13.05 -3.19 5.73
C TYR A 89 11.82 -2.28 5.67
N ALA A 90 11.11 -2.18 6.78
CA ALA A 90 10.01 -1.25 6.94
C ALA A 90 10.22 -0.38 8.16
N VAL A 91 9.91 0.91 8.05
CA VAL A 91 9.94 1.88 9.14
C VAL A 91 8.78 2.84 8.98
N ASN A 92 8.07 3.16 10.06
CA ASN A 92 6.85 3.97 10.02
C ASN A 92 5.78 3.36 9.08
N ASN A 93 5.51 4.04 7.96
CA ASN A 93 4.62 3.60 6.88
C ASN A 93 5.38 3.48 5.55
N GLU A 94 6.70 3.33 5.64
CA GLU A 94 7.60 3.22 4.51
C GLU A 94 8.14 1.80 4.40
N ILE A 95 8.25 1.33 3.17
CA ILE A 95 8.84 0.06 2.79
C ILE A 95 10.04 0.40 1.90
N HIS A 96 11.21 -0.10 2.26
CA HIS A 96 12.43 0.10 1.52
C HIS A 96 12.88 -1.26 0.97
N VAL A 97 13.07 -1.34 -0.34
CA VAL A 97 13.53 -2.55 -1.03
C VAL A 97 14.85 -2.26 -1.72
N SER A 98 15.79 -3.19 -1.56
CA SER A 98 17.14 -3.08 -2.06
C SER A 98 17.19 -3.23 -3.58
N ASP A 99 17.88 -2.32 -4.23
CA ASP A 99 18.17 -2.42 -5.66
C ASP A 99 18.99 -3.66 -5.98
N SER A 100 19.99 -4.00 -5.15
CA SER A 100 20.82 -5.19 -5.35
C SER A 100 19.98 -6.47 -5.34
N TYR A 101 19.03 -6.58 -4.40
CA TYR A 101 18.11 -7.72 -4.35
C TYR A 101 17.23 -7.84 -5.61
N ILE A 102 16.71 -6.72 -6.11
CA ILE A 102 15.94 -6.69 -7.36
C ILE A 102 16.82 -7.06 -8.55
N GLY A 103 18.07 -6.58 -8.58
CA GLY A 103 19.03 -6.89 -9.64
C GLY A 103 19.40 -8.37 -9.71
N GLU A 104 19.58 -9.03 -8.57
CA GLU A 104 20.10 -10.41 -8.50
C GLU A 104 19.06 -11.50 -8.79
N ALA A 105 17.76 -11.23 -8.66
CA ALA A 105 16.71 -12.26 -8.76
C ALA A 105 16.55 -12.96 -10.13
N ILE A 106 17.43 -12.73 -11.12
CA ILE A 106 17.49 -13.49 -12.40
C ILE A 106 18.81 -14.27 -12.57
N GLN A 107 19.86 -14.03 -11.77
CA GLN A 107 21.10 -14.83 -11.91
C GLN A 107 21.03 -16.23 -11.28
N ALA A 108 19.89 -16.58 -10.68
CA ALA A 108 19.69 -17.83 -9.95
C ALA A 108 18.54 -18.73 -10.49
N MET A 109 18.04 -18.47 -11.71
CA MET A 109 17.07 -19.33 -12.40
C MET A 109 17.60 -19.73 -13.78
#